data_AF-A0A7I8IVT1-F1
#
_entry.id   AF-A0A7I8IVT1-F1
#
_cell.length_a   1.000
_cell.length_b   1.000
_cell.length_c   1.000
_cell.angle_alpha   90.00
_cell.angle_beta   90.00
_cell.angle_gamma   90.00
#
_symmetry.space_group_name_H-M   'P 1'
#
loop_
_entity.id
_entity.type
_entity.pdbx_description
1 polymer ?
#
loop_
_entity_poly.entity_id
_entity_poly.type
_entity_poly.pdbx_seq_one_letter_code
_entity_poly.pdbx_strand_id
1 'polypeptide(L)'
;MHCLRNRISEELDLSYLTDKLMKGKGQPHILTPNEKVELWERLKILSFTRTASSLWAMTMLCLFVRVQVNILGRHLYFETARLFGSSQSSDQGKPLDRHGEEEFLSAADYLCNCGISALIVKMQNAVTEVMKDKQLRSPFNVDQLHGTMLQILNLFIKLEAPDSWLACLIPDNASQYQQLAVISSNGSDDPLVFMDVLKLEQLMKETRDVMSSSDFRDIMEISLRRVLDHLVEDIGVHVGGPDTGVPLAKLLPRVVHVSPSLLEDPSTNKFVQMIRALPEVELFFKLLYANTAQA
;
A
#
# COMPACT_ATOMS: atom_id res chain seq x y z
N MET A 1 -8.10 4.80 -3.67
CA MET A 1 -8.00 5.51 -2.36
C MET A 1 -9.29 5.45 -1.55
N HIS A 2 -10.45 5.88 -2.09
CA HIS A 2 -11.72 5.84 -1.35
C HIS A 2 -12.08 4.44 -0.81
N CYS A 3 -11.95 3.41 -1.65
CA CYS A 3 -12.14 2.01 -1.23
C CYS A 3 -11.26 1.64 -0.01
N LEU A 4 -9.95 1.93 -0.08
CA LEU A 4 -9.01 1.66 1.02
C LEU A 4 -9.39 2.39 2.29
N ARG A 5 -9.80 3.65 2.19
CA ARG A 5 -10.25 4.46 3.33
C ARG A 5 -11.42 3.81 4.05
N ASN A 6 -12.41 3.32 3.31
CA ASN A 6 -13.58 2.65 3.88
C ASN A 6 -13.18 1.35 4.56
N ARG A 7 -12.44 0.47 3.86
CA ARG A 7 -11.97 -0.81 4.39
C ARG A 7 -11.13 -0.66 5.66
N ILE A 8 -10.15 0.26 5.66
CA ILE A 8 -9.33 0.54 6.84
C ILE A 8 -10.18 1.10 7.98
N SER A 9 -11.17 1.94 7.69
CA SER A 9 -12.04 2.48 8.72
C SER A 9 -13.00 1.45 9.32
N GLU A 10 -13.46 0.48 8.52
CA GLU A 10 -14.33 -0.62 8.95
C GLU A 10 -13.55 -1.65 9.79
N GLU A 11 -12.37 -2.08 9.32
CA GLU A 11 -11.57 -3.12 9.99
C GLU A 11 -10.82 -2.58 11.21
N LEU A 12 -10.50 -1.28 11.24
CA LEU A 12 -9.83 -0.61 12.35
C LEU A 12 -10.72 0.51 12.93
N ASP A 13 -11.99 0.16 13.23
CA ASP A 13 -12.90 1.07 13.92
C ASP A 13 -12.47 1.27 15.39
N LEU A 14 -12.19 2.53 15.71
CA LEU A 14 -11.78 2.96 17.05
C LEU A 14 -12.94 3.58 17.84
N SER A 15 -14.11 3.75 17.22
CA SER A 15 -15.26 4.46 17.79
C SER A 15 -15.73 3.76 19.06
N TYR A 16 -15.88 2.44 19.03
CA TYR A 16 -16.26 1.65 20.20
C TYR A 16 -15.31 1.84 21.40
N LEU A 17 -13.99 1.82 21.17
CA LEU A 17 -12.99 1.98 22.22
C LEU A 17 -13.02 3.40 22.79
N THR A 18 -13.13 4.39 21.90
CA THR A 18 -13.18 5.81 22.27
C THR A 18 -14.43 6.11 23.07
N ASP A 19 -15.59 5.61 22.65
CA ASP A 19 -16.87 5.77 23.35
C ASP A 19 -16.86 5.12 24.73
N LYS A 20 -16.29 3.91 24.84
CA LYS A 20 -16.16 3.21 26.13
C LYS A 20 -15.26 3.98 27.09
N LEU A 21 -14.13 4.51 26.60
CA LEU A 21 -13.23 5.36 27.38
C LEU A 21 -13.89 6.68 27.81
N MET A 22 -14.70 7.30 26.93
CA MET A 22 -15.45 8.52 27.24
C MET A 22 -16.53 8.29 28.30
N LYS A 23 -17.28 7.19 28.20
CA LYS A 23 -18.28 6.80 29.21
C LYS A 23 -17.65 6.57 30.59
N GLY A 24 -16.50 5.89 30.65
CA GLY A 24 -15.77 5.69 31.92
C GLY A 24 -15.15 6.96 32.50
N LYS A 25 -14.92 8.00 31.69
CA LYS A 25 -14.51 9.32 32.20
C LYS A 25 -15.69 10.06 32.85
N GLY A 26 -16.90 9.93 32.30
CA GLY A 26 -18.11 10.54 32.83
C GLY A 26 -18.72 9.80 34.03
N GLN A 27 -18.50 8.48 34.13
CA GLN A 27 -19.03 7.63 35.21
C GLN A 27 -17.93 6.71 35.75
N PRO A 28 -17.23 7.09 36.83
CA PRO A 28 -16.02 6.40 37.31
C PRO A 28 -16.26 4.98 37.84
N HIS A 29 -17.50 4.56 38.06
CA HIS A 29 -17.85 3.20 38.50
C HIS A 29 -18.06 2.21 37.34
N ILE A 30 -18.09 2.66 36.08
CA ILE A 30 -18.37 1.79 34.92
C ILE A 30 -17.15 0.98 34.49
N LEU A 31 -15.94 1.53 34.64
CA LEU A 31 -14.70 0.85 34.25
C LEU A 31 -13.77 0.74 35.43
N THR A 32 -13.28 -0.46 35.68
CA THR A 32 -12.18 -0.67 36.62
C THR A 32 -10.89 -0.03 36.10
N PRO A 33 -9.93 0.30 36.99
CA PRO A 33 -8.64 0.85 36.56
C PRO A 33 -7.89 -0.06 35.57
N ASN A 34 -7.98 -1.39 35.74
CA ASN A 34 -7.33 -2.37 34.87
C ASN A 34 -7.95 -2.38 33.47
N GLU A 35 -9.27 -2.44 33.36
CA GLU A 35 -9.97 -2.36 32.07
C GLU A 35 -9.67 -1.06 31.33
N LYS A 36 -9.55 0.05 32.07
CA LYS A 36 -9.18 1.34 31.46
C LYS A 36 -7.79 1.28 30.84
N VAL A 37 -6.80 0.72 31.52
CA VAL A 37 -5.44 0.57 30.98
C VAL A 37 -5.46 -0.34 29.75
N GLU A 38 -6.16 -1.47 29.81
CA GLU A 38 -6.29 -2.40 28.68
C GLU A 38 -6.89 -1.72 27.43
N LEU A 39 -7.95 -0.92 27.61
CA LEU A 39 -8.56 -0.16 26.52
C LEU A 39 -7.59 0.85 25.90
N TRP A 40 -6.79 1.54 26.72
CA TRP A 40 -5.77 2.46 26.21
C TRP A 40 -4.64 1.75 25.49
N GLU A 41 -4.20 0.58 25.98
CA GLU A 41 -3.19 -0.24 25.31
C GLU A 41 -3.71 -0.77 23.97
N ARG A 42 -4.96 -1.22 23.91
CA ARG A 42 -5.60 -1.60 22.65
C ARG A 42 -5.74 -0.42 21.69
N LEU A 43 -6.12 0.75 22.19
CA LEU A 43 -6.19 1.98 21.40
C LEU A 43 -4.81 2.37 20.86
N LYS A 44 -3.74 2.22 21.66
CA LYS A 44 -2.35 2.44 21.24
C LYS A 44 -1.99 1.58 20.04
N ILE A 45 -2.23 0.27 20.11
CA ILE A 45 -1.92 -0.64 19.01
C ILE A 45 -2.73 -0.28 17.76
N LEU A 46 -4.06 -0.19 17.86
CA LEU A 46 -4.90 0.04 16.68
C LEU A 46 -4.68 1.42 16.05
N SER A 47 -4.33 2.44 16.82
CA SER A 47 -4.01 3.79 16.30
C SER A 47 -2.79 3.76 15.38
N PHE A 48 -1.73 3.08 15.82
CA PHE A 48 -0.51 2.93 15.02
C PHE A 48 -0.74 1.98 13.84
N THR A 49 -1.46 0.87 14.03
CA THR A 49 -1.84 -0.03 12.92
C THR A 49 -2.60 0.73 11.84
N ARG A 50 -3.63 1.50 12.20
CA ARG A 50 -4.44 2.26 11.25
C ARG A 50 -3.60 3.23 10.43
N THR A 51 -2.71 3.96 11.10
CA THR A 51 -1.87 4.98 10.47
C THR A 51 -0.80 4.35 9.59
N ALA A 52 -0.09 3.33 10.08
CA ALA A 52 0.95 2.63 9.33
C ALA A 52 0.38 1.89 8.12
N SER A 53 -0.76 1.19 8.27
CA SER A 53 -1.46 0.56 7.15
C SER A 53 -1.92 1.59 6.11
N SER A 54 -2.44 2.75 6.54
CA SER A 54 -2.84 3.83 5.61
C SER A 54 -1.66 4.38 4.82
N LEU A 55 -0.55 4.65 5.51
CA LEU A 55 0.68 5.18 4.91
C LEU A 55 1.25 4.18 3.89
N TRP A 56 1.38 2.92 4.28
CA TRP A 56 1.92 1.87 3.41
C TRP A 56 1.00 1.61 2.22
N ALA A 57 -0.30 1.39 2.44
CA ALA A 57 -1.26 1.09 1.38
C ALA A 57 -1.35 2.22 0.34
N MET A 58 -1.38 3.48 0.79
CA MET A 58 -1.37 4.64 -0.10
C MET A 58 -0.11 4.67 -0.96
N THR A 59 1.06 4.57 -0.31
CA THR A 59 2.36 4.66 -1.00
C THR A 59 2.50 3.54 -2.03
N MET A 60 2.17 2.32 -1.61
CA MET A 60 2.28 1.15 -2.49
C MET A 60 1.29 1.18 -3.63
N LEU A 61 0.03 1.56 -3.41
CA LEU A 61 -0.94 1.68 -4.49
C LEU A 61 -0.49 2.75 -5.51
N CYS A 62 0.06 3.87 -5.03
CA CYS A 62 0.58 4.93 -5.91
C CYS A 62 1.74 4.43 -6.79
N LEU A 63 2.68 3.68 -6.21
CA LEU A 63 3.81 3.12 -6.95
C LEU A 63 3.36 1.99 -7.89
N PHE A 64 2.46 1.12 -7.43
CA PHE A 64 1.95 -0.02 -8.18
C PHE A 64 1.23 0.40 -9.46
N VAL A 65 0.29 1.35 -9.37
CA VAL A 65 -0.43 1.87 -10.55
C VAL A 65 0.55 2.49 -11.54
N ARG A 66 1.62 3.15 -11.07
CA ARG A 66 2.66 3.68 -11.96
C ARG A 66 3.46 2.58 -12.63
N VAL A 67 3.80 1.49 -11.93
CA VAL A 67 4.44 0.32 -12.55
C VAL A 67 3.53 -0.21 -13.66
N GLN A 68 2.26 -0.46 -13.37
CA GLN A 68 1.29 -0.95 -14.36
C GLN A 68 1.19 -0.04 -15.59
N VAL A 69 0.96 1.26 -15.39
CA VAL A 69 0.80 2.20 -16.51
C VAL A 69 2.08 2.34 -17.34
N ASN A 70 3.27 2.29 -16.73
CA ASN A 70 4.52 2.34 -17.49
C ASN A 70 4.78 1.05 -18.28
N ILE A 71 4.52 -0.11 -17.68
CA ILE A 71 4.62 -1.40 -18.37
C ILE A 71 3.63 -1.42 -19.55
N LEU A 72 2.35 -1.18 -19.29
CA LEU A 72 1.31 -1.19 -20.33
C LEU A 72 1.61 -0.17 -21.43
N GLY A 73 1.92 1.08 -21.05
CA GLY A 73 2.22 2.13 -22.01
C GLY A 73 3.43 1.83 -22.89
N ARG A 74 4.43 1.10 -22.36
CA ARG A 74 5.58 0.65 -23.13
C ARG A 74 5.20 -0.44 -24.12
N HIS A 75 4.41 -1.44 -23.70
CA HIS A 75 3.90 -2.48 -24.59
C HIS A 75 3.05 -1.88 -25.73
N LEU A 76 2.13 -0.97 -25.43
CA LEU A 76 1.31 -0.27 -26.43
C LEU A 76 2.16 0.59 -27.39
N TYR A 77 3.21 1.24 -26.89
CA TYR A 77 4.14 2.00 -27.73
C TYR A 77 4.87 1.08 -28.73
N PHE A 78 5.40 -0.06 -28.27
CA PHE A 78 6.07 -1.01 -29.15
C PHE A 78 5.14 -1.65 -30.17
N GLU A 79 3.91 -2.01 -29.76
CA GLU A 79 2.89 -2.52 -30.67
C GLU A 79 2.58 -1.51 -31.78
N THR A 80 2.40 -0.23 -31.40
CA THR A 80 2.18 0.87 -32.34
C THR A 80 3.37 1.08 -33.28
N ALA A 81 4.58 1.14 -32.73
CA ALA A 81 5.81 1.33 -33.52
C ALA A 81 6.04 0.21 -34.54
N ARG A 82 5.69 -1.04 -34.19
CA ARG A 82 5.77 -2.20 -35.11
C ARG A 82 4.79 -2.08 -36.28
N LEU A 83 3.56 -1.63 -36.02
CA LEU A 83 2.56 -1.40 -37.09
C LEU A 83 3.05 -0.40 -38.14
N PHE A 84 3.81 0.62 -37.73
CA PHE A 84 4.37 1.62 -38.64
C PHE A 84 5.75 1.25 -39.22
N GLY A 85 6.51 0.37 -38.55
CA GLY A 85 7.91 0.09 -38.85
C GLY A 85 8.20 -1.14 -39.72
N SER A 86 7.29 -2.12 -39.82
CA SER A 86 7.55 -3.37 -40.57
C SER A 86 6.55 -3.61 -41.72
N SER A 87 7.07 -3.59 -42.95
CA SER A 87 6.45 -4.28 -44.08
C SER A 87 6.61 -5.79 -43.91
N GLN A 88 5.52 -6.48 -43.58
CA GLN A 88 5.36 -7.95 -43.60
C GLN A 88 6.38 -8.78 -42.79
N SER A 89 5.99 -9.17 -41.58
CA SER A 89 6.36 -10.48 -41.02
C SER A 89 5.13 -11.06 -40.31
N SER A 90 4.58 -12.13 -40.88
CA SER A 90 3.28 -12.74 -40.57
C SER A 90 3.26 -13.59 -39.29
N ASP A 91 4.16 -13.36 -38.35
CA ASP A 91 4.25 -14.18 -37.14
C ASP A 91 4.59 -13.30 -35.96
N GLN A 92 3.55 -12.85 -35.24
CA GLN A 92 3.51 -12.70 -33.78
C GLN A 92 2.34 -11.83 -33.30
N GLY A 93 1.50 -12.44 -32.46
CA GLY A 93 0.64 -11.86 -31.42
C GLY A 93 -0.18 -10.60 -31.73
N LYS A 94 -1.49 -10.76 -31.95
CA LYS A 94 -2.48 -9.66 -31.94
C LYS A 94 -2.29 -8.77 -30.69
N PRO A 95 -2.37 -7.43 -30.80
CA PRO A 95 -2.32 -6.51 -29.66
C PRO A 95 -3.33 -6.89 -28.58
N LEU A 96 -2.98 -6.65 -27.31
CA LEU A 96 -3.92 -6.86 -26.20
C LEU A 96 -5.15 -6.01 -26.48
N ASP A 97 -6.34 -6.59 -26.36
CA ASP A 97 -7.55 -5.81 -26.56
C ASP A 97 -7.82 -4.86 -25.39
N ARG A 98 -8.72 -3.90 -25.61
CA ARG A 98 -9.09 -2.92 -24.59
C ARG A 98 -9.61 -3.57 -23.30
N HIS A 99 -10.23 -4.75 -23.40
CA HIS A 99 -10.72 -5.47 -22.23
C HIS A 99 -9.57 -5.99 -21.38
N GLY A 100 -8.54 -6.59 -22.00
CA GLY A 100 -7.33 -7.03 -21.32
C GLY A 100 -6.53 -5.87 -20.72
N GLU A 101 -6.48 -4.71 -21.39
CA GLU A 101 -5.87 -3.49 -20.82
C GLU A 101 -6.58 -3.06 -19.53
N GLU A 102 -7.92 -3.01 -19.56
CA GLU A 102 -8.76 -2.66 -18.40
C GLU A 102 -8.61 -3.72 -17.29
N GLU A 103 -8.57 -5.00 -17.63
CA GLU A 103 -8.36 -6.09 -16.68
C GLU A 103 -6.99 -6.01 -16.00
N PHE A 104 -5.92 -5.75 -16.75
CA PHE A 104 -4.58 -5.55 -16.20
C PHE A 104 -4.55 -4.39 -15.18
N LEU A 105 -5.12 -3.24 -15.52
CA LEU A 105 -5.16 -2.08 -14.62
C LEU A 105 -6.04 -2.32 -13.40
N SER A 106 -7.12 -3.12 -13.54
CA SER A 106 -8.02 -3.46 -12.44
C SER A 106 -7.35 -4.28 -11.33
N ALA A 107 -6.19 -4.90 -11.59
CA ALA A 107 -5.43 -5.61 -10.56
C ALA A 107 -5.04 -4.70 -9.38
N ALA A 108 -4.97 -3.37 -9.57
CA ALA A 108 -4.81 -2.38 -8.50
C ALA A 108 -5.88 -2.48 -7.41
N ASP A 109 -7.08 -2.94 -7.75
CA ASP A 109 -8.20 -3.08 -6.82
C ASP A 109 -8.03 -4.27 -5.87
N TYR A 110 -7.14 -5.22 -6.18
CA TYR A 110 -6.88 -6.39 -5.34
C TYR A 110 -6.48 -6.01 -3.92
N LEU A 111 -5.64 -4.98 -3.77
CA LEU A 111 -5.23 -4.48 -2.46
C LEU A 111 -6.45 -4.13 -1.61
N CYS A 112 -7.42 -3.41 -2.18
CA CYS A 112 -8.60 -3.00 -1.42
C CYS A 112 -9.57 -4.17 -1.18
N ASN A 113 -9.79 -5.00 -2.20
CA ASN A 113 -10.86 -5.99 -2.18
C ASN A 113 -10.47 -7.28 -1.45
N CYS A 114 -9.19 -7.64 -1.45
CA CYS A 114 -8.72 -8.92 -0.94
C CYS A 114 -7.51 -8.74 -0.01
N GLY A 115 -6.51 -7.95 -0.41
CA GLY A 115 -5.23 -7.84 0.28
C GLY A 115 -5.27 -7.07 1.60
N ILE A 116 -6.27 -6.21 1.80
CA ILE A 116 -6.31 -5.25 2.91
C ILE A 116 -6.38 -5.92 4.29
N SER A 117 -7.15 -6.99 4.42
CA SER A 117 -7.27 -7.70 5.71
C SER A 117 -5.98 -8.39 6.09
N ALA A 118 -5.30 -9.03 5.13
CA ALA A 118 -3.98 -9.61 5.36
C ALA A 118 -2.94 -8.53 5.72
N LEU A 119 -2.97 -7.39 5.02
CA LEU A 119 -2.12 -6.23 5.33
C LEU A 119 -2.33 -5.76 6.77
N ILE A 120 -3.59 -5.58 7.20
CA ILE A 120 -3.91 -5.09 8.54
C ILE A 120 -3.44 -6.05 9.62
N VAL A 121 -3.67 -7.36 9.46
CA VAL A 121 -3.22 -8.37 10.42
C VAL A 121 -1.70 -8.38 10.55
N LYS A 122 -0.98 -8.41 9.42
CA LYS A 122 0.49 -8.38 9.42
C LYS A 122 1.04 -7.08 10.01
N MET A 123 0.43 -5.94 9.68
CA MET A 123 0.81 -4.64 10.25
C MET A 123 0.56 -4.59 11.75
N GLN A 124 -0.57 -5.13 12.23
CA GLN A 124 -0.87 -5.17 13.66
C GLN A 124 0.15 -6.00 14.43
N ASN A 125 0.64 -7.10 13.87
CA ASN A 125 1.73 -7.89 14.46
C ASN A 125 3.02 -7.06 14.58
N ALA A 126 3.42 -6.37 13.51
CA ALA A 126 4.59 -5.49 13.52
C ALA A 126 4.45 -4.35 14.56
N VAL A 127 3.28 -3.72 14.63
CA VAL A 127 2.98 -2.68 15.62
C VAL A 127 3.04 -3.24 17.04
N THR A 128 2.45 -4.40 17.28
CA THR A 128 2.46 -5.04 18.60
C THR A 128 3.88 -5.30 19.09
N GLU A 129 4.74 -5.82 18.20
CA GLU A 129 6.14 -6.09 18.53
C GLU A 129 6.95 -4.82 18.81
N VAL A 130 6.78 -3.75 18.02
CA VAL A 130 7.53 -2.50 18.21
C VAL A 130 7.00 -1.69 19.42
N MET A 131 5.71 -1.81 19.73
CA MET A 131 5.04 -1.00 20.75
C MET A 131 4.95 -1.65 22.14
N LYS A 132 5.38 -2.92 22.29
CA LYS A 132 5.25 -3.67 23.56
C LYS A 132 5.92 -3.00 24.76
N ASP A 133 7.10 -2.42 24.55
CA ASP A 133 7.88 -1.78 25.63
C ASP A 133 7.58 -0.27 25.80
N LYS A 134 6.72 0.30 24.94
CA LYS A 134 6.41 1.74 24.93
C LYS A 134 5.21 2.04 25.82
N GLN A 135 5.47 2.67 26.97
CA GLN A 135 4.43 2.98 27.96
C GLN A 135 3.58 4.19 27.56
N LEU A 136 2.27 4.12 27.82
CA LEU A 136 1.33 5.21 27.54
C LEU A 136 1.67 6.55 28.23
N ARG A 137 2.34 6.50 29.39
CA ARG A 137 2.67 7.67 30.21
C ARG A 137 4.06 8.25 29.92
N SER A 138 4.94 7.49 29.26
CA SER A 138 6.30 7.95 29.00
C SER A 138 6.26 9.15 28.04
N PRO A 139 7.17 10.13 28.21
CA PRO A 139 7.32 11.18 27.23
C PRO A 139 7.67 10.56 25.87
N PHE A 140 7.02 11.06 24.84
CA PHE A 140 7.17 10.62 23.46
C PHE A 140 7.32 11.86 22.59
N ASN A 141 8.47 12.02 21.95
CA ASN A 141 8.78 13.18 21.10
C ASN A 141 8.67 12.82 19.60
N VAL A 142 8.91 13.83 18.76
CA VAL A 142 8.79 13.73 17.30
C VAL A 142 9.79 12.71 16.73
N ASP A 143 11.03 12.71 17.21
CA ASP A 143 12.07 11.76 16.77
C ASP A 143 11.73 10.32 17.14
N GLN A 144 11.19 10.11 18.35
CA GLN A 144 10.72 8.80 18.79
C GLN A 144 9.52 8.34 17.97
N LEU A 145 8.61 9.23 17.59
CA LEU A 145 7.49 8.92 16.69
C LEU A 145 7.98 8.50 15.32
N HIS A 146 8.88 9.29 14.72
CA HIS A 146 9.51 8.98 13.45
C HIS A 146 10.20 7.63 13.47
N GLY A 147 11.14 7.42 14.40
CA GLY A 147 11.88 6.18 14.52
C GLY A 147 10.98 4.97 14.80
N THR A 148 9.93 5.14 15.59
CA THR A 148 8.95 4.07 15.87
C THR A 148 8.15 3.69 14.63
N MET A 149 7.63 4.66 13.88
CA MET A 149 6.91 4.39 12.63
C MET A 149 7.81 3.73 11.60
N LEU A 150 9.06 4.20 11.46
CA LEU A 150 10.03 3.61 10.55
C LEU A 150 10.35 2.16 10.94
N GLN A 151 10.52 1.88 12.24
CA GLN A 151 10.71 0.51 12.75
C GLN A 151 9.50 -0.39 12.44
N ILE A 152 8.28 0.10 12.60
CA ILE A 152 7.04 -0.64 12.26
C ILE A 152 7.03 -1.00 10.77
N LEU A 153 7.27 -0.02 9.88
CA LEU A 153 7.27 -0.25 8.43
C LEU A 153 8.37 -1.24 8.01
N ASN A 154 9.57 -1.10 8.56
CA ASN A 154 10.68 -2.00 8.28
C ASN A 154 10.43 -3.43 8.78
N LEU A 155 9.82 -3.57 9.96
CA LEU A 155 9.49 -4.87 10.52
C LEU A 155 8.38 -5.54 9.69
N PHE A 156 7.37 -4.78 9.27
CA PHE A 156 6.31 -5.25 8.38
C PHE A 156 6.86 -5.83 7.06
N ILE A 157 7.83 -5.14 6.43
CA ILE A 157 8.46 -5.60 5.18
C ILE A 157 9.30 -6.88 5.38
N LYS A 158 9.72 -7.18 6.61
CA LYS A 158 10.62 -8.31 6.95
C LYS A 158 9.94 -9.51 7.63
N LEU A 159 8.64 -9.44 7.94
CA LEU A 159 8.00 -10.31 8.94
C LEU A 159 7.96 -11.82 8.60
N GLU A 160 8.15 -12.21 7.34
CA GLU A 160 8.00 -13.61 6.91
C GLU A 160 9.10 -14.04 5.92
N ALA A 161 8.85 -13.88 4.63
CA ALA A 161 9.71 -14.26 3.53
C ALA A 161 10.01 -13.03 2.67
N PRO A 162 11.09 -13.04 1.86
CA PRO A 162 11.29 -12.03 0.83
C PRO A 162 9.99 -11.84 0.04
N ASP A 163 9.55 -10.59 -0.06
CA ASP A 163 8.39 -10.17 -0.85
C ASP A 163 7.03 -10.72 -0.40
N SER A 164 6.90 -11.20 0.85
CA SER A 164 5.60 -11.62 1.41
C SER A 164 4.56 -10.50 1.53
N TRP A 165 5.02 -9.25 1.46
CA TRP A 165 4.19 -8.05 1.36
C TRP A 165 3.56 -7.89 -0.03
N LEU A 166 4.16 -8.48 -1.07
CA LEU A 166 3.66 -8.42 -2.45
C LEU A 166 2.33 -9.17 -2.60
N ALA A 167 2.14 -10.25 -1.82
CA ALA A 167 0.89 -11.01 -1.76
C ALA A 167 -0.30 -10.17 -1.26
N CYS A 168 -0.07 -8.99 -0.66
CA CYS A 168 -1.14 -8.04 -0.34
C CYS A 168 -1.55 -7.16 -1.54
N LEU A 169 -0.70 -7.02 -2.55
CA LEU A 169 -0.90 -6.10 -3.68
C LEU A 169 -1.26 -6.83 -4.97
N ILE A 170 -0.60 -7.95 -5.20
CA ILE A 170 -0.80 -8.78 -6.38
C ILE A 170 -1.26 -10.15 -5.90
N PRO A 171 -2.38 -10.69 -6.40
CA PRO A 171 -2.79 -12.06 -6.06
C PRO A 171 -1.69 -13.06 -6.42
N ASP A 172 -1.74 -14.32 -5.99
CA ASP A 172 -0.90 -15.37 -6.58
C ASP A 172 -1.61 -15.93 -7.82
N ASN A 173 -1.67 -15.14 -8.90
CA ASN A 173 -2.60 -15.36 -10.02
C ASN A 173 -2.21 -16.49 -10.98
N ALA A 174 -1.17 -17.29 -10.70
CA ALA A 174 -0.79 -18.39 -11.59
C ALA A 174 -1.99 -19.30 -11.88
N SER A 175 -2.85 -19.54 -10.88
CA SER A 175 -4.04 -20.38 -11.02
C SER A 175 -5.28 -19.65 -11.55
N GLN A 176 -5.43 -18.34 -11.32
CA GLN A 176 -6.65 -17.59 -11.69
C GLN A 176 -6.67 -17.25 -13.20
N TYR A 177 -5.53 -16.84 -13.76
CA TYR A 177 -5.39 -16.67 -15.21
C TYR A 177 -5.32 -18.01 -15.95
N GLN A 178 -4.71 -19.05 -15.36
CA GLN A 178 -4.79 -20.41 -15.90
C GLN A 178 -6.21 -20.96 -15.90
N GLN A 179 -7.02 -20.69 -14.86
CA GLN A 179 -8.42 -21.11 -14.83
C GLN A 179 -9.25 -20.38 -15.89
N LEU A 180 -9.02 -19.09 -16.10
CA LEU A 180 -9.64 -18.34 -17.21
C LEU A 180 -9.19 -18.87 -18.58
N ALA A 181 -7.90 -19.20 -18.76
CA ALA A 181 -7.38 -19.86 -19.96
C ALA A 181 -8.05 -21.23 -20.21
N VAL A 182 -8.23 -22.04 -19.16
CA VAL A 182 -8.86 -23.38 -19.23
C VAL A 182 -10.38 -23.29 -19.47
N ILE A 183 -11.07 -22.29 -18.89
CA ILE A 183 -12.49 -22.04 -19.14
C ILE A 183 -12.71 -21.57 -20.58
N SER A 184 -11.85 -20.70 -21.11
CA SER A 184 -11.86 -20.31 -22.52
C SER A 184 -11.56 -21.50 -23.45
N SER A 185 -10.64 -22.39 -23.05
CA SER A 185 -10.31 -23.63 -23.80
C SER A 185 -11.46 -24.65 -23.82
N ASN A 186 -12.37 -24.63 -22.84
CA ASN A 186 -13.47 -25.59 -22.71
C ASN A 186 -14.82 -25.05 -23.19
N GLY A 187 -14.93 -23.76 -23.52
CA GLY A 187 -16.20 -23.09 -23.86
C GLY A 187 -16.20 -22.24 -25.13
N SER A 188 -15.03 -21.88 -25.68
CA SER A 188 -14.94 -21.12 -26.92
C SER A 188 -13.69 -21.51 -27.71
N ASP A 189 -13.87 -22.09 -28.90
CA ASP A 189 -12.82 -22.32 -29.89
C ASP A 189 -12.33 -21.00 -30.54
N ASP A 190 -12.12 -19.93 -29.77
CA ASP A 190 -11.61 -18.65 -30.26
C ASP A 190 -10.13 -18.47 -29.85
N PRO A 191 -9.17 -18.67 -30.77
CA PRO A 191 -7.74 -18.47 -30.54
C PRO A 191 -7.39 -17.07 -30.03
N LEU A 192 -8.27 -16.09 -30.24
CA LEU A 192 -8.06 -14.70 -29.85
C LEU A 192 -8.09 -14.50 -28.33
N VAL A 193 -9.05 -15.11 -27.65
CA VAL A 193 -9.20 -15.00 -26.18
C VAL A 193 -8.02 -15.64 -25.45
N PHE A 194 -7.51 -16.75 -25.98
CA PHE A 194 -6.34 -17.43 -25.42
C PHE A 194 -5.06 -16.58 -25.47
N MET A 195 -4.86 -15.82 -26.57
CA MET A 195 -3.71 -14.93 -26.71
C MET A 195 -3.77 -13.72 -25.75
N ASP A 196 -4.96 -13.18 -25.51
CA ASP A 196 -5.15 -12.07 -24.56
C ASP A 196 -4.84 -12.52 -23.11
N VAL A 197 -5.21 -13.75 -22.73
CA VAL A 197 -4.87 -14.31 -21.42
C VAL A 197 -3.36 -14.51 -21.25
N LEU A 198 -2.66 -15.00 -22.27
CA LEU A 198 -1.19 -15.16 -22.21
C LEU A 198 -0.47 -13.80 -22.10
N LYS A 199 -0.94 -12.78 -22.82
CA LYS A 199 -0.39 -11.42 -22.69
C LYS A 199 -0.65 -10.82 -21.31
N LEU A 200 -1.86 -10.99 -20.78
CA LEU A 200 -2.19 -10.53 -19.43
C LEU A 200 -1.30 -11.22 -18.38
N GLU A 201 -1.08 -12.53 -18.50
CA GLU A 201 -0.14 -13.27 -17.65
C GLU A 201 1.29 -12.71 -17.76
N GLN A 202 1.75 -12.40 -18.98
CA GLN A 202 3.05 -11.78 -19.22
C GLN A 202 3.18 -10.42 -18.54
N LEU A 203 2.19 -9.53 -18.69
CA LEU A 203 2.20 -8.21 -18.04
C LEU A 203 2.20 -8.32 -16.52
N MET A 204 1.42 -9.26 -15.98
CA MET A 204 1.35 -9.51 -14.53
C MET A 204 2.65 -10.12 -13.99
N LYS A 205 3.28 -11.02 -14.75
CA LYS A 205 4.60 -11.56 -14.43
C LYS A 205 5.66 -10.46 -14.40
N GLU A 206 5.72 -9.64 -15.44
CA GLU A 206 6.67 -8.52 -15.50
C GLU A 206 6.45 -7.55 -14.32
N THR A 207 5.20 -7.28 -13.97
CA THR A 207 4.86 -6.43 -12.83
C THR A 207 5.40 -6.99 -11.52
N ARG A 208 5.31 -8.31 -11.29
CA ARG A 208 5.92 -8.96 -10.12
C ARG A 208 7.44 -8.88 -10.15
N ASP A 209 8.05 -9.13 -11.30
CA ASP A 209 9.50 -9.11 -11.47
C ASP A 209 10.04 -7.70 -11.12
N VAL A 210 9.36 -6.64 -11.60
CA VAL A 210 9.68 -5.26 -11.25
C VAL A 210 9.47 -4.98 -9.76
N MET A 211 8.33 -5.36 -9.19
CA MET A 211 8.02 -5.07 -7.79
C MET A 211 8.88 -5.85 -6.79
N SER A 212 9.44 -6.99 -7.19
CA SER A 212 10.36 -7.79 -6.36
C SER A 212 11.82 -7.38 -6.55
N SER A 213 12.12 -6.44 -7.45
CA SER A 213 13.49 -5.98 -7.72
C SER A 213 14.08 -5.17 -6.56
N SER A 214 15.41 -5.19 -6.42
CA SER A 214 16.13 -4.32 -5.48
C SER A 214 15.87 -2.84 -5.76
N ASP A 215 15.85 -2.46 -7.03
CA ASP A 215 15.66 -1.06 -7.44
C ASP A 215 14.28 -0.56 -7.02
N PHE A 216 13.23 -1.36 -7.21
CA PHE A 216 11.90 -1.00 -6.73
C PHE A 216 11.82 -0.94 -5.20
N ARG A 217 12.52 -1.84 -4.50
CA ARG A 217 12.59 -1.82 -3.03
C ARG A 217 13.20 -0.52 -2.52
N ASP A 218 14.28 -0.04 -3.15
CA ASP A 218 14.88 1.25 -2.80
C ASP A 218 13.90 2.41 -3.03
N ILE A 219 13.19 2.40 -4.17
CA ILE A 219 12.17 3.39 -4.50
C ILE A 219 11.01 3.38 -3.49
N MET A 220 10.55 2.20 -3.09
CA MET A 220 9.55 2.02 -2.05
C MET A 220 10.02 2.61 -0.73
N GLU A 221 11.23 2.29 -0.28
CA GLU A 221 11.77 2.77 1.00
C GLU A 221 11.95 4.29 1.02
N ILE A 222 12.48 4.89 -0.06
CA ILE A 222 12.62 6.34 -0.21
C ILE A 222 11.23 7.01 -0.16
N SER A 223 10.25 6.45 -0.88
CA SER A 223 8.89 6.98 -0.91
C SER A 223 8.20 6.92 0.46
N LEU A 224 8.27 5.77 1.14
CA LEU A 224 7.72 5.58 2.48
C LEU A 224 8.35 6.54 3.49
N ARG A 225 9.67 6.70 3.45
CA ARG A 225 10.40 7.63 4.33
C ARG A 225 9.97 9.07 4.08
N ARG A 226 9.92 9.50 2.81
CA ARG A 226 9.52 10.87 2.44
C ARG A 226 8.11 11.23 2.88
N VAL A 227 7.17 10.28 2.79
CA VAL A 227 5.79 10.44 3.27
C VAL A 227 5.76 10.47 4.81
N LEU A 228 6.53 9.59 5.46
CA LEU A 228 6.63 9.53 6.92
C LEU A 228 7.17 10.84 7.50
N ASP A 229 8.22 11.41 6.91
CA ASP A 229 8.83 12.66 7.38
C ASP A 229 7.77 13.77 7.47
N HIS A 230 6.98 13.96 6.42
CA HIS A 230 5.91 14.96 6.40
C HIS A 230 4.70 14.60 7.28
N LEU A 231 4.36 13.31 7.40
CA LEU A 231 3.30 12.89 8.32
C LEU A 231 3.67 13.20 9.78
N VAL A 232 4.94 12.98 10.13
CA VAL A 232 5.46 13.26 11.48
C VAL A 232 5.51 14.77 11.73
N GLU A 233 5.89 15.58 10.74
CA GLU A 233 5.79 17.04 10.82
C GLU A 233 4.35 17.50 11.07
N ASP A 234 3.36 16.96 10.33
CA ASP A 234 1.94 17.29 10.51
C ASP A 234 1.45 16.96 11.95
N ILE A 235 1.90 15.84 12.52
CA ILE A 235 1.60 15.46 13.90
C ILE A 235 2.36 16.37 14.88
N GLY A 236 3.61 16.70 14.56
CA GLY A 236 4.58 17.43 15.39
C GLY A 236 4.26 18.91 15.60
N VAL A 237 3.55 19.56 14.67
CA VAL A 237 3.16 21.00 14.75
C VAL A 237 2.41 21.35 16.05
N HIS A 238 1.84 20.36 16.74
CA HIS A 238 1.09 20.54 18.00
C HIS A 238 1.69 19.81 19.21
N VAL A 239 2.85 19.16 19.03
CA VAL A 239 3.67 18.63 20.13
C VAL A 239 4.51 19.80 20.63
N GLY A 240 4.77 19.89 21.94
CA GLY A 240 5.65 20.94 22.47
C GLY A 240 7.02 20.96 21.77
N GLY A 241 7.84 21.97 22.05
CA GLY A 241 9.15 22.13 21.40
C GLY A 241 10.01 20.85 21.42
N PRO A 242 10.99 20.72 20.51
CA PRO A 242 11.71 19.48 20.18
C PRO A 242 12.17 18.63 21.37
N ASP A 243 12.58 19.29 22.46
CA ASP A 243 13.16 18.65 23.65
C ASP A 243 12.13 18.22 24.71
N THR A 244 10.86 18.60 24.55
CA THR A 244 9.78 18.32 25.50
C THR A 244 8.74 17.38 24.88
N GLY A 245 8.99 16.07 25.02
CA GLY A 245 8.01 15.04 24.65
C GLY A 245 6.71 15.16 25.44
N VAL A 246 5.61 14.69 24.87
CA VAL A 246 4.32 14.59 25.56
C VAL A 246 4.01 13.13 25.89
N PRO A 247 3.19 12.83 26.91
CA PRO A 247 2.79 11.44 27.17
C PRO A 247 2.21 10.79 25.92
N LEU A 248 2.65 9.58 25.56
CA LEU A 248 2.22 8.85 24.36
C LEU A 248 0.68 8.79 24.23
N ALA A 249 -0.04 8.59 25.33
CA ALA A 249 -1.51 8.58 25.35
C ALA A 249 -2.13 9.87 24.77
N LYS A 250 -1.46 11.03 24.91
CA LYS A 250 -1.93 12.31 24.34
C LYS A 250 -1.69 12.44 22.83
N LEU A 251 -0.76 11.64 22.27
CA LEU A 251 -0.49 11.62 20.84
C LEU A 251 -1.43 10.71 20.06
N LEU A 252 -1.96 9.65 20.69
CA LEU A 252 -2.81 8.67 20.01
C LEU A 252 -3.95 9.30 19.20
N PRO A 253 -4.73 10.26 19.73
CA PRO A 253 -5.80 10.88 18.93
C PRO A 253 -5.28 11.61 17.69
N ARG A 254 -4.06 12.18 17.75
CA ARG A 254 -3.42 12.87 16.61
C ARG A 254 -2.94 11.88 15.57
N VAL A 255 -2.29 10.80 16.00
CA VAL A 255 -1.87 9.69 15.13
C VAL A 255 -3.08 9.15 14.35
N VAL A 256 -4.22 8.94 15.03
CA VAL A 256 -5.46 8.50 14.38
C VAL A 256 -6.01 9.56 13.40
N HIS A 257 -5.99 10.84 13.78
CA HIS A 257 -6.63 11.90 13.01
C HIS A 257 -5.95 12.17 11.66
N VAL A 258 -4.65 11.87 11.53
CA VAL A 258 -3.93 12.04 10.25
C VAL A 258 -4.12 10.86 9.28
N SER A 259 -4.62 9.70 9.75
CA SER A 259 -4.82 8.53 8.89
C SER A 259 -5.75 8.80 7.69
N PRO A 260 -6.90 9.47 7.84
CA PRO A 260 -7.79 9.76 6.71
C PRO A 260 -7.17 10.66 5.64
N SER A 261 -6.30 11.62 5.99
CA SER A 261 -5.68 12.53 5.02
C SER A 261 -4.69 11.84 4.10
N LEU A 262 -4.10 10.72 4.56
CA LEU A 262 -3.29 9.84 3.71
C LEU A 262 -4.13 9.20 2.59
N LEU A 263 -5.43 8.99 2.78
CA LEU A 263 -6.29 8.26 1.85
C LEU A 263 -7.32 9.16 1.15
N GLU A 264 -7.03 10.46 1.07
CA GLU A 264 -7.79 11.43 0.26
C GLU A 264 -7.68 11.15 -1.24
N ASP A 265 -8.48 11.87 -2.02
CA ASP A 265 -8.50 11.76 -3.47
C ASP A 265 -7.09 11.95 -4.08
N PRO A 266 -6.62 11.07 -4.97
CA PRO A 266 -5.27 11.14 -5.53
C PRO A 266 -4.91 12.47 -6.21
N SER A 267 -5.90 13.22 -6.72
CA SER A 267 -5.64 14.50 -7.40
C SER A 267 -5.28 15.61 -6.41
N THR A 268 -5.86 15.60 -5.21
CA THR A 268 -5.63 16.60 -4.16
C THR A 268 -4.68 16.12 -3.07
N ASN A 269 -4.35 14.83 -3.05
CA ASN A 269 -3.53 14.22 -2.01
C ASN A 269 -2.06 14.68 -2.11
N LYS A 270 -1.65 15.51 -1.14
CA LYS A 270 -0.28 16.04 -1.04
C LYS A 270 0.79 14.93 -0.96
N PHE A 271 0.49 13.79 -0.34
CA PHE A 271 1.44 12.69 -0.22
C PHE A 271 1.70 12.00 -1.55
N VAL A 272 0.66 11.83 -2.37
CA VAL A 272 0.82 11.36 -3.76
C VAL A 272 1.71 12.33 -4.52
N GLN A 273 1.44 13.64 -4.45
CA GLN A 273 2.24 14.67 -5.13
C GLN A 273 3.71 14.67 -4.70
N MET A 274 3.98 14.47 -3.40
CA MET A 274 5.35 14.35 -2.88
C MET A 274 6.09 13.15 -3.47
N ILE A 275 5.45 11.97 -3.53
CA ILE A 275 6.04 10.79 -4.18
C ILE A 275 6.30 11.08 -5.66
N ARG A 276 5.42 11.84 -6.33
CA ARG A 276 5.61 12.22 -7.75
C ARG A 276 6.82 13.11 -7.99
N ALA A 277 7.13 13.99 -7.04
CA ALA A 277 8.19 14.99 -7.15
C ALA A 277 9.59 14.45 -6.81
N LEU A 278 9.71 13.21 -6.34
CA LEU A 278 11.00 12.59 -6.03
C LEU A 278 11.78 12.28 -7.33
N PRO A 279 13.00 12.81 -7.49
CA PRO A 279 13.83 12.56 -8.68
C PRO A 279 14.15 11.07 -8.90
N GLU A 280 14.36 10.33 -7.83
CA GLU A 280 14.65 8.88 -7.86
C GLU A 280 13.46 8.11 -8.42
N VAL A 281 12.25 8.48 -7.98
CA VAL A 281 11.00 7.89 -8.46
C VAL A 281 10.79 8.22 -9.94
N GLU A 282 11.03 9.46 -10.35
CA GLU A 282 10.92 9.86 -11.75
C GLU A 282 11.93 9.10 -12.63
N LEU A 283 13.19 9.01 -12.21
CA LEU A 283 14.23 8.30 -12.93
C LEU A 283 13.91 6.81 -13.07
N PHE A 284 13.48 6.17 -11.99
CA PHE A 284 13.09 4.76 -12.00
C PHE A 284 11.99 4.49 -13.03
N PHE A 285 10.91 5.28 -13.05
CA PHE A 285 9.81 5.08 -13.99
C PHE A 285 10.19 5.40 -15.44
N LYS A 286 11.08 6.38 -15.68
CA LYS A 286 11.65 6.62 -17.02
C LYS A 286 12.44 5.41 -17.52
N LEU A 287 13.26 4.82 -16.66
CA LEU A 287 14.03 3.62 -16.99
C LEU A 287 13.10 2.42 -17.20
N LEU A 288 12.09 2.22 -16.37
CA LEU A 288 11.10 1.15 -16.53
C LEU A 288 10.37 1.24 -17.89
N TYR A 289 9.95 2.46 -18.27
CA TYR A 289 9.31 2.71 -19.56
C TYR A 289 10.27 2.52 -20.74
N ALA A 290 11.53 2.93 -20.60
CA ALA A 290 12.54 2.77 -21.66
C ALA A 290 13.12 1.34 -21.74
N ASN A 291 12.96 0.52 -20.70
CA ASN A 291 13.59 -0.78 -20.62
C ASN A 291 13.02 -1.72 -21.68
N THR A 292 13.90 -2.15 -22.59
CA THR A 292 13.58 -3.07 -23.69
C THR A 292 13.89 -4.53 -23.35
N ALA A 293 14.13 -4.88 -22.08
CA ALA A 293 14.48 -6.24 -21.69
C ALA A 293 13.33 -7.23 -21.99
N GLN A 294 13.43 -7.83 -23.18
CA GLN A 294 12.72 -9.01 -23.69
C GLN A 294 11.19 -8.89 -23.72
N ALA A 295 10.70 -8.08 -24.66
CA ALA A 295 9.44 -8.40 -25.36
C ALA A 295 9.67 -9.57 -26.32
#